data_AF-A0A3D5JZA4-F1
#
_entry.id   AF-A0A3D5JZA4-F1
#
_cell.length_a   1.000
_cell.length_b   1.000
_cell.length_c   1.000
_cell.angle_alpha   90.00
_cell.angle_beta   90.00
_cell.angle_gamma   90.00
#
_symmetry.space_group_name_H-M   'P 1'
#
loop_
_entity.id
_entity.type
_entity.pdbx_description
1 polymer ?
#
loop_
_entity_poly.entity_id
_entity_poly.type
_entity_poly.pdbx_seq_one_letter_code
_entity_poly.pdbx_strand_id
1 'polypeptide(L)'
;MTRQLKAIAVGCALVMTGGAVVRAVVDTEALPDVEEGFEIEFFVKEPHIINPSALFFDKHGGGEKPGAMYQIYLTKADLKKTNLVDSVKAMDKADPAHGREIFFGRGTCYACHKAAGQGITLGPDLNGIRTRRDVEYVICSILIPDEYIVECFQQTSLAMKDGRKLFGMIQEETAETVKIYLPTGEQVVVRAADILKRDDAKNSGMPSSFIYSLSDKDVADLTAWIMSLQ
;
A
#
# COMPACT_ATOMS: atom_id res chain seq x y z
N MET A 1 39.31 15.42 -10.62
CA MET A 1 39.22 14.00 -11.00
C MET A 1 37.75 13.70 -11.25
N THR A 2 37.37 13.75 -12.53
CA THR A 2 36.02 13.57 -13.03
C THR A 2 35.63 12.10 -12.85
N ARG A 3 34.83 11.77 -11.83
CA ARG A 3 34.30 10.40 -11.68
C ARG A 3 33.02 10.32 -12.51
N GLN A 4 33.11 9.58 -13.61
CA GLN A 4 31.97 9.20 -14.42
C GLN A 4 30.97 8.45 -13.55
N LEU A 5 29.82 9.06 -13.28
CA LEU A 5 28.62 8.31 -12.99
C LEU A 5 28.38 7.40 -14.20
N LYS A 6 28.49 6.08 -14.01
CA LYS A 6 27.75 5.15 -14.85
C LYS A 6 26.28 5.31 -14.48
N ALA A 7 25.69 6.39 -14.96
CA ALA A 7 24.27 6.50 -15.11
C ALA A 7 23.88 5.42 -16.13
N ILE A 8 23.41 4.28 -15.65
CA ILE A 8 22.32 3.62 -16.38
C ILE A 8 21.07 4.42 -16.00
N ALA A 9 21.02 5.61 -16.59
CA ALA A 9 19.81 6.36 -16.75
C ALA A 9 18.89 5.50 -17.61
N VAL A 10 17.99 4.77 -16.99
CA VAL A 10 16.72 4.50 -17.67
C VAL A 10 15.87 5.74 -17.43
N GLY A 11 16.13 6.78 -18.24
CA GLY A 11 15.34 8.03 -18.31
C GLY A 11 13.91 7.83 -18.82
N CYS A 12 13.30 6.69 -18.51
CA CYS A 12 11.94 6.29 -18.84
C CYS A 12 11.69 4.94 -18.13
N ALA A 13 11.19 4.92 -16.89
CA ALA A 13 10.73 3.67 -16.31
C ALA A 13 9.52 3.18 -17.12
N LEU A 14 9.78 2.26 -18.06
CA LEU A 14 8.78 1.69 -18.94
C LEU A 14 8.08 0.56 -18.17
N VAL A 15 6.98 0.87 -17.49
CA VAL A 15 6.09 -0.17 -16.96
C VAL A 15 5.16 -0.58 -18.09
N MET A 16 5.37 -1.79 -18.62
CA MET A 16 4.53 -2.37 -19.67
C MET A 16 3.41 -3.19 -19.01
N THR A 17 2.25 -2.58 -18.84
CA THR A 17 1.02 -3.24 -18.42
C THR A 17 -0.06 -2.92 -19.45
N GLY A 18 -0.51 -3.94 -20.20
CA GLY A 18 -1.79 -3.89 -20.91
C GLY A 18 -2.00 -2.79 -21.96
N GLY A 19 -0.98 -2.39 -22.71
CA GLY A 19 -1.15 -1.61 -23.95
C GLY A 19 -1.13 -0.08 -23.84
N ALA A 20 -0.91 0.48 -22.65
CA ALA A 20 -0.64 1.91 -22.48
C ALA A 20 0.69 2.12 -21.75
N VAL A 21 1.64 2.82 -22.37
CA VAL A 21 2.91 3.17 -21.72
C VAL A 21 2.66 4.35 -20.77
N VAL A 22 2.62 4.09 -19.47
CA VAL A 22 2.65 5.16 -18.46
C VAL A 22 4.11 5.58 -18.26
N ARG A 23 4.45 6.83 -18.61
CA ARG A 23 5.77 7.40 -18.35
C ARG A 23 5.72 8.19 -17.04
N ALA A 24 6.47 7.74 -16.03
CA ALA A 24 6.79 8.54 -14.87
C ALA A 24 8.01 9.43 -15.19
N VAL A 25 7.90 10.72 -14.91
CA VAL A 25 9.04 11.66 -14.94
C VAL A 25 9.45 11.87 -13.49
N VAL A 26 10.70 11.51 -13.15
CA VAL A 26 11.26 11.71 -11.81
C VAL A 26 12.27 12.86 -11.90
N ASP A 27 12.13 13.87 -11.05
CA ASP A 27 13.14 14.91 -10.88
C ASP A 27 14.33 14.31 -10.13
N THR A 28 15.39 13.96 -10.86
CA THR A 28 16.60 13.39 -10.28
C THR A 28 17.39 14.38 -9.44
N GLU A 29 17.17 15.69 -9.61
CA GLU A 29 17.84 16.73 -8.80
C GLU A 29 17.20 16.89 -7.42
N ALA A 30 15.96 16.42 -7.26
CA ALA A 30 15.24 16.43 -5.98
C ALA A 30 15.52 15.17 -5.13
N LEU A 31 16.29 14.21 -5.65
CA LEU A 31 16.62 12.98 -4.91
C LEU A 31 17.70 13.23 -3.86
N PRO A 32 17.64 12.55 -2.70
CA PRO A 32 18.66 12.66 -1.68
C PRO A 32 20.00 12.06 -2.16
N ASP A 33 21.11 12.61 -1.66
CA ASP A 33 22.42 11.98 -1.82
C ASP A 33 22.43 10.60 -1.14
N VAL A 34 23.02 9.61 -1.81
CA VAL A 34 23.15 8.24 -1.30
C VAL A 34 24.61 7.87 -1.07
N GLU A 35 24.87 7.14 0.02
CA GLU A 35 26.21 6.64 0.35
C GLU A 35 26.70 5.61 -0.68
N GLU A 36 28.03 5.47 -0.83
CA GLU A 36 28.63 4.54 -1.78
C GLU A 36 28.16 3.09 -1.53
N GLY A 37 27.58 2.47 -2.56
CA GLY A 37 27.01 1.12 -2.52
C GLY A 37 25.52 1.04 -2.21
N PHE A 38 24.85 2.16 -1.94
CA PHE A 38 23.39 2.22 -1.88
C PHE A 38 22.80 2.73 -3.21
N GLU A 39 21.67 2.16 -3.60
CA GLU A 39 20.90 2.53 -4.78
C GLU A 39 19.50 3.01 -4.38
N ILE A 40 18.97 3.96 -5.15
CA ILE A 40 17.59 4.43 -5.04
C ILE A 40 16.76 3.60 -6.00
N GLU A 41 15.91 2.73 -5.47
CA GLU A 41 14.96 1.97 -6.28
C GLU A 41 13.55 2.59 -6.19
N PHE A 42 12.92 2.80 -7.35
CA PHE A 42 11.55 3.28 -7.46
C PHE A 42 10.59 2.13 -7.71
N PHE A 43 9.65 1.93 -6.80
CA PHE A 43 8.54 1.00 -7.02
C PHE A 43 7.33 1.78 -7.51
N VAL A 44 7.08 1.69 -8.82
CA VAL A 44 5.89 2.28 -9.45
C VAL A 44 4.81 1.21 -9.52
N LYS A 45 3.77 1.38 -8.71
CA LYS A 45 2.49 0.70 -8.93
C LYS A 45 1.55 1.74 -9.55
N GLU A 46 0.91 1.40 -10.68
CA GLU A 46 -0.09 2.28 -11.30
C GLU A 46 -1.10 2.77 -10.24
N PRO A 47 -1.35 4.08 -10.12
CA PRO A 47 -2.17 4.57 -9.04
C PRO A 47 -3.65 4.49 -9.41
N HIS A 48 -4.44 3.97 -8.48
CA HIS A 48 -5.76 4.51 -8.20
C HIS A 48 -5.92 4.79 -6.70
N ILE A 49 -4.88 5.23 -5.98
CA ILE A 49 -4.99 5.56 -4.56
C ILE A 49 -4.06 6.73 -4.17
N ILE A 50 -4.65 7.79 -3.61
CA ILE A 50 -3.97 8.89 -2.93
C ILE A 50 -3.85 8.49 -1.45
N ASN A 51 -2.64 8.28 -0.96
CA ASN A 51 -2.32 8.24 0.47
C ASN A 51 -1.37 9.44 0.74
N PRO A 52 -1.59 10.27 1.77
CA PRO A 52 -0.74 11.44 2.01
C PRO A 52 0.70 11.13 2.44
N SER A 53 1.09 9.87 2.65
CA SER A 53 2.44 9.51 3.12
C SER A 53 3.54 9.47 2.03
N ALA A 54 3.24 9.73 0.75
CA ALA A 54 4.25 9.79 -0.30
C ALA A 54 4.19 11.14 -1.03
N LEU A 55 4.84 12.15 -0.46
CA LEU A 55 4.97 13.48 -1.05
C LEU A 55 6.18 13.55 -2.01
N PHE A 56 5.86 13.83 -3.27
CA PHE A 56 6.50 14.72 -4.25
C PHE A 56 8.05 14.85 -4.26
N PHE A 57 8.66 14.35 -5.33
CA PHE A 57 9.95 14.83 -5.83
C PHE A 57 9.70 15.74 -7.04
N ASP A 58 9.15 16.91 -6.76
CA ASP A 58 9.18 18.03 -7.69
C ASP A 58 9.42 19.30 -6.89
N LYS A 59 10.57 19.95 -7.11
CA LYS A 59 10.90 21.26 -6.54
C LYS A 59 9.90 22.36 -6.95
N HIS A 60 9.06 22.09 -7.94
CA HIS A 60 8.03 22.98 -8.48
C HIS A 60 6.60 22.63 -8.04
N GLY A 61 6.40 21.58 -7.23
CA GLY A 61 5.15 21.37 -6.49
C GLY A 61 3.90 21.08 -7.33
N GLY A 62 4.00 20.34 -8.44
CA GLY A 62 2.84 19.68 -9.05
C GLY A 62 2.69 19.88 -10.56
N GLY A 63 2.95 18.82 -11.32
CA GLY A 63 2.54 18.72 -12.72
C GLY A 63 1.05 18.41 -12.89
N GLU A 64 0.48 18.77 -14.05
CA GLU A 64 -0.95 18.76 -14.44
C GLU A 64 -1.69 17.39 -14.44
N LYS A 65 -1.19 16.35 -13.77
CA LYS A 65 -1.85 15.03 -13.71
C LYS A 65 -1.90 14.53 -12.26
N PRO A 66 -3.04 13.99 -11.80
CA PRO A 66 -3.21 13.57 -10.41
C PRO A 66 -2.11 12.57 -10.03
N GLY A 67 -1.45 12.89 -8.90
CA GLY A 67 -0.15 12.36 -8.51
C GLY A 67 -0.07 10.84 -8.42
N ALA A 68 0.96 10.29 -9.04
CA ALA A 68 1.47 8.98 -8.68
C ALA A 68 2.23 9.12 -7.35
N MET A 69 1.89 8.26 -6.39
CA MET A 69 2.69 8.10 -5.19
C MET A 69 3.90 7.22 -5.49
N TYR A 70 5.09 7.68 -5.11
CA TYR A 70 6.31 6.90 -5.19
C TYR A 70 6.78 6.56 -3.78
N GLN A 71 6.97 5.27 -3.50
CA GLN A 71 7.72 4.85 -2.32
C GLN A 71 9.17 4.65 -2.74
N ILE A 72 10.07 5.38 -2.09
CA ILE A 72 11.51 5.24 -2.27
C ILE A 72 12.06 4.30 -1.21
N TYR A 73 12.84 3.31 -1.67
CA TYR A 73 13.64 2.48 -0.79
C TYR A 73 15.12 2.72 -1.11
N LEU A 74 15.93 2.87 -0.06
CA LEU A 74 17.38 2.89 -0.15
C LEU A 74 17.88 1.47 0.13
N THR A 75 18.56 0.86 -0.83
CA THR A 75 18.94 -0.56 -0.73
C THR A 75 20.39 -0.74 -1.15
N LYS A 76 21.07 -1.74 -0.58
CA LYS A 76 22.46 -2.07 -0.91
C LYS A 76 22.46 -3.22 -1.92
N ALA A 77 22.02 -2.96 -3.14
CA ALA A 77 21.93 -3.88 -4.31
C ALA A 77 21.09 -5.18 -4.12
N ASP A 78 20.44 -5.61 -5.21
CA ASP A 78 19.62 -6.83 -5.38
C ASP A 78 18.67 -7.14 -4.21
N LEU A 79 17.54 -6.42 -4.14
CA LEU A 79 16.45 -6.78 -3.23
C LEU A 79 15.92 -8.19 -3.56
N LYS A 80 16.29 -9.17 -2.72
CA LYS A 80 15.64 -10.48 -2.72
C LYS A 80 14.15 -10.26 -2.48
N LYS A 81 13.32 -10.66 -3.45
CA LYS A 81 11.87 -10.71 -3.23
C LYS A 81 11.57 -11.74 -2.15
N THR A 82 10.90 -11.29 -1.11
CA THR A 82 10.30 -12.17 -0.11
C THR A 82 9.22 -13.00 -0.79
N ASN A 83 9.10 -14.26 -0.40
CA ASN A 83 8.16 -15.17 -1.05
C ASN A 83 7.35 -15.97 -0.03
N LEU A 84 6.16 -16.36 -0.45
CA LEU A 84 5.20 -17.08 0.38
C LEU A 84 5.80 -18.37 0.97
N VAL A 85 6.52 -19.15 0.15
CA VAL A 85 7.05 -20.46 0.56
C VAL A 85 8.08 -20.33 1.67
N ASP A 86 9.04 -19.40 1.53
CA ASP A 86 10.08 -19.20 2.54
C ASP A 86 9.53 -18.51 3.79
N SER A 87 8.55 -17.60 3.64
CA SER A 87 7.85 -16.98 4.77
C SER A 87 7.06 -18.00 5.59
N VAL A 88 6.37 -18.95 4.93
CA VAL A 88 5.68 -20.06 5.61
C VAL A 88 6.67 -20.95 6.35
N LYS A 89 7.80 -21.31 5.74
CA LYS A 89 8.85 -22.09 6.43
C LYS A 89 9.42 -21.36 7.64
N ALA A 90 9.55 -20.04 7.57
CA ALA A 90 10.08 -19.23 8.67
C ALA A 90 9.14 -19.19 9.89
N MET A 91 7.86 -19.57 9.74
CA MET A 91 6.90 -19.64 10.85
C MET A 91 7.34 -20.56 11.98
N ASP A 92 8.09 -21.64 11.68
CA ASP A 92 8.61 -22.58 12.69
C ASP A 92 9.49 -21.92 13.76
N LYS A 93 10.05 -20.73 13.43
CA LYS A 93 10.93 -19.94 14.29
C LYS A 93 10.45 -18.51 14.43
N ALA A 94 9.15 -18.28 14.25
CA ALA A 94 8.59 -16.94 14.33
C ALA A 94 8.64 -16.39 15.76
N ASP A 95 8.90 -15.09 15.86
CA ASP A 95 8.95 -14.32 17.10
C ASP A 95 7.81 -13.28 17.09
N PRO A 96 6.71 -13.52 17.81
CA PRO A 96 5.60 -12.58 17.91
C PRO A 96 5.98 -11.22 18.52
N ALA A 97 7.02 -11.14 19.37
CA ALA A 97 7.44 -9.87 19.94
C ALA A 97 8.04 -8.96 18.85
N HIS A 98 8.93 -9.52 18.02
CA HIS A 98 9.46 -8.82 16.85
C HIS A 98 8.37 -8.48 15.84
N GLY A 99 7.38 -9.36 15.63
CA GLY A 99 6.22 -9.10 14.79
C GLY A 99 5.41 -7.87 15.23
N ARG A 100 5.22 -7.71 16.55
CA ARG A 100 4.58 -6.52 17.13
C ARG A 100 5.37 -5.25 16.84
N GLU A 101 6.69 -5.30 16.97
CA GLU A 101 7.57 -4.16 16.68
C GLU A 101 7.48 -3.74 15.21
N ILE A 102 7.42 -4.70 14.28
CA ILE A 102 7.21 -4.41 12.85
C ILE A 102 5.84 -3.75 12.64
N PHE A 103 4.78 -4.30 13.23
CA PHE A 103 3.42 -3.79 13.06
C PHE A 103 3.28 -2.31 13.46
N PHE A 104 3.84 -1.94 14.60
CA PHE A 104 3.78 -0.57 15.14
C PHE A 104 4.96 0.33 14.71
N GLY A 105 6.00 -0.25 14.12
CA GLY A 105 7.18 0.46 13.64
C GLY A 105 7.22 0.56 12.12
N ARG A 106 8.26 -0.01 11.52
CA ARG A 106 8.58 0.15 10.09
C ARG A 106 7.56 -0.48 9.13
N GLY A 107 6.73 -1.41 9.58
CA GLY A 107 5.62 -1.95 8.79
C GLY A 107 4.45 -0.96 8.67
N THR A 108 4.32 -0.02 9.62
CA THR A 108 3.26 1.01 9.67
C THR A 108 1.84 0.45 9.55
N CYS A 109 1.64 -0.83 9.89
CA CYS A 109 0.38 -1.53 9.69
C CYS A 109 -0.75 -0.90 10.51
N TYR A 110 -0.43 -0.36 11.70
CA TYR A 110 -1.37 0.35 12.57
C TYR A 110 -1.97 1.62 11.94
N ALA A 111 -1.33 2.19 10.91
CA ALA A 111 -1.83 3.36 10.20
C ALA A 111 -3.10 3.05 9.40
N CYS A 112 -3.39 1.77 9.14
CA CYS A 112 -4.58 1.34 8.45
C CYS A 112 -5.40 0.32 9.24
N HIS A 113 -4.76 -0.56 9.99
CA HIS A 113 -5.39 -1.68 10.68
C HIS A 113 -5.50 -1.47 12.18
N LYS A 114 -6.63 -1.90 12.73
CA LYS A 114 -6.82 -2.00 14.18
C LYS A 114 -6.31 -3.34 14.68
N ALA A 115 -5.50 -3.32 15.74
CA ALA A 115 -4.96 -4.50 16.40
C ALA A 115 -4.65 -4.19 17.87
N ALA A 116 -4.95 -5.11 18.79
CA ALA A 116 -4.74 -4.95 20.23
C ALA A 116 -5.29 -3.61 20.78
N GLY A 117 -6.44 -3.17 20.27
CA GLY A 117 -7.07 -1.90 20.66
C GLY A 117 -6.40 -0.62 20.12
N GLN A 118 -5.36 -0.73 19.31
CA GLN A 118 -4.63 0.41 18.71
C GLN A 118 -4.79 0.44 17.19
N GLY A 119 -4.52 1.59 16.57
CA GLY A 119 -4.66 1.82 15.13
C GLY A 119 -6.02 2.38 14.72
N ILE A 120 -6.31 2.39 13.41
CA ILE A 120 -7.56 2.90 12.85
C ILE A 120 -8.28 1.82 12.01
N THR A 121 -9.51 2.11 11.57
CA THR A 121 -10.33 1.19 10.76
C THR A 121 -10.40 1.66 9.31
N LEU A 122 -9.23 1.78 8.67
CA LEU A 122 -9.14 2.00 7.22
C LEU A 122 -9.00 0.67 6.47
N GLY A 123 -8.33 -0.31 7.08
CA GLY A 123 -8.32 -1.71 6.68
C GLY A 123 -9.12 -2.58 7.67
N PRO A 124 -9.29 -3.87 7.35
CA PRO A 124 -9.96 -4.84 8.22
C PRO A 124 -9.39 -4.88 9.64
N ASP A 125 -10.26 -5.08 10.62
CA ASP A 125 -9.82 -5.33 12.00
C ASP A 125 -9.11 -6.70 12.09
N LEU A 126 -7.90 -6.68 12.65
CA LEU A 126 -7.05 -7.87 12.78
C LEU A 126 -7.25 -8.59 14.12
N ASN A 127 -7.99 -8.01 15.06
CA ASN A 127 -8.34 -8.70 16.30
C ASN A 127 -9.15 -9.97 16.00
N GLY A 128 -8.77 -11.06 16.66
CA GLY A 128 -9.36 -12.39 16.50
C GLY A 128 -9.26 -12.98 15.09
N ILE A 129 -8.39 -12.48 14.21
CA ILE A 129 -8.34 -12.88 12.79
C ILE A 129 -8.13 -14.37 12.58
N ARG A 130 -7.43 -15.04 13.51
CA ARG A 130 -7.21 -16.50 13.51
C ARG A 130 -8.51 -17.32 13.47
N THR A 131 -9.64 -16.74 13.89
CA THR A 131 -10.97 -17.41 13.80
C THR A 131 -11.56 -17.37 12.40
N ARG A 132 -11.07 -16.49 11.53
CA ARG A 132 -11.63 -16.20 10.19
C ARG A 132 -10.70 -16.60 9.06
N ARG A 133 -9.38 -16.64 9.30
CA ARG A 133 -8.34 -16.82 8.28
C ARG A 133 -7.18 -17.66 8.83
N ASP A 134 -6.44 -18.30 7.93
CA ASP A 134 -5.25 -19.08 8.24
C ASP A 134 -3.95 -18.25 8.06
N VAL A 135 -2.82 -18.88 8.40
CA VAL A 135 -1.48 -18.28 8.32
C VAL A 135 -1.12 -17.91 6.87
N GLU A 136 -1.42 -18.79 5.92
CA GLU A 136 -1.10 -18.58 4.50
C GLU A 136 -1.84 -17.38 3.93
N TYR A 137 -3.11 -17.21 4.30
CA TYR A 137 -3.90 -16.03 3.93
C TYR A 137 -3.26 -14.73 4.43
N VAL A 138 -2.79 -14.69 5.68
CA VAL A 138 -2.17 -13.47 6.24
C VAL A 138 -0.86 -13.15 5.55
N ILE A 139 0.01 -14.16 5.31
CA ILE A 139 1.26 -13.98 4.58
C ILE A 139 0.99 -13.51 3.15
N CYS A 140 0.06 -14.17 2.46
CA CYS A 140 -0.33 -13.81 1.10
C CYS A 140 -0.88 -12.40 1.04
N SER A 141 -1.74 -12.01 2.00
CA SER A 141 -2.27 -10.64 2.08
C SER A 141 -1.11 -9.64 2.18
N ILE A 142 -0.14 -9.84 3.09
CA ILE A 142 1.00 -8.94 3.29
C ILE A 142 1.85 -8.79 2.01
N LEU A 143 2.13 -9.90 1.32
CA LEU A 143 3.04 -9.92 0.17
C LEU A 143 2.37 -9.57 -1.16
N ILE A 144 1.11 -9.95 -1.32
CA ILE A 144 0.33 -9.86 -2.56
C ILE A 144 -1.06 -9.30 -2.23
N PRO A 145 -1.14 -8.04 -1.77
CA PRO A 145 -2.37 -7.46 -1.23
C PRO A 145 -3.50 -7.33 -2.26
N ASP A 146 -3.18 -7.37 -3.56
CA ASP A 146 -4.17 -7.28 -4.64
C ASP A 146 -4.87 -8.60 -4.94
N GLU A 147 -4.33 -9.73 -4.46
CA GLU A 147 -4.89 -11.07 -4.72
C GLU A 147 -6.30 -11.21 -4.14
N TYR A 148 -6.52 -10.57 -2.99
CA TYR A 148 -7.81 -10.58 -2.32
C TYR A 148 -8.05 -9.29 -1.56
N ILE A 149 -8.94 -8.46 -2.10
CA ILE A 149 -9.47 -7.27 -1.42
C ILE A 149 -10.72 -7.69 -0.65
N VAL A 150 -10.69 -7.53 0.67
CA VAL A 150 -11.84 -7.85 1.52
C VAL A 150 -13.03 -6.98 1.12
N GLU A 151 -14.21 -7.58 1.03
CA GLU A 151 -15.46 -6.86 0.80
C GLU A 151 -15.60 -5.69 1.78
N CYS A 152 -16.15 -4.58 1.31
CA CYS A 152 -16.26 -3.32 2.06
C CYS A 152 -14.96 -2.54 2.34
N PHE A 153 -13.80 -3.04 1.90
CA PHE A 153 -12.51 -2.35 2.03
C PHE A 153 -11.89 -1.94 0.69
N GLN A 154 -12.60 -2.17 -0.41
CA GLN A 154 -12.23 -1.62 -1.70
C GLN A 154 -12.38 -0.09 -1.66
N GLN A 155 -11.34 0.61 -2.08
CA GLN A 155 -11.37 2.07 -2.12
C GLN A 155 -12.15 2.52 -3.35
N THR A 156 -13.02 3.50 -3.15
CA THR A 156 -13.96 4.00 -4.14
C THR A 156 -13.95 5.52 -4.14
N SER A 157 -13.92 6.09 -5.34
CA SER A 157 -14.16 7.51 -5.60
C SER A 157 -15.54 7.69 -6.19
N LEU A 158 -16.35 8.56 -5.59
CA LEU A 158 -17.69 8.93 -6.04
C LEU A 158 -17.70 10.40 -6.45
N ALA A 159 -18.10 10.67 -7.69
CA ALA A 159 -18.49 12.00 -8.12
C ALA A 159 -20.00 12.17 -7.98
N MET A 160 -20.44 13.19 -7.25
CA MET A 160 -21.85 13.45 -6.94
C MET A 160 -22.44 14.51 -7.89
N LYS A 161 -23.77 14.47 -8.10
CA LYS A 161 -24.52 15.45 -8.90
C LYS A 161 -24.41 16.89 -8.38
N ASP A 162 -24.24 17.04 -7.07
CA ASP A 162 -24.07 18.34 -6.41
C ASP A 162 -22.63 18.90 -6.50
N GLY A 163 -21.73 18.21 -7.21
CA GLY A 163 -20.34 18.59 -7.39
C GLY A 163 -19.37 18.07 -6.32
N ARG A 164 -19.86 17.42 -5.26
CA ARG A 164 -18.98 16.78 -4.26
C ARG A 164 -18.21 15.61 -4.87
N LYS A 165 -16.99 15.41 -4.39
CA LYS A 165 -16.19 14.21 -4.64
C LYS A 165 -15.93 13.52 -3.30
N LEU A 166 -16.38 12.29 -3.17
CA LEU A 166 -16.16 11.47 -1.99
C LEU A 166 -15.13 10.40 -2.31
N PHE A 167 -14.23 10.13 -1.37
CA PHE A 167 -13.24 9.08 -1.49
C PHE A 167 -13.19 8.30 -0.19
N GLY A 168 -13.34 6.99 -0.25
CA GLY A 168 -13.47 6.14 0.92
C GLY A 168 -13.75 4.70 0.57
N MET A 169 -14.26 3.92 1.51
CA MET A 169 -14.66 2.53 1.28
C MET A 169 -16.15 2.38 1.46
N ILE A 170 -16.83 1.71 0.52
CA ILE A 170 -18.26 1.44 0.62
C ILE A 170 -18.46 0.32 1.66
N GLN A 171 -19.09 0.64 2.78
CA GLN A 171 -19.35 -0.31 3.87
C GLN A 171 -20.72 -0.99 3.74
N GLU A 172 -21.66 -0.33 3.08
CA GLU A 172 -22.99 -0.84 2.85
C GLU A 172 -23.55 -0.23 1.57
N GLU A 173 -24.17 -1.06 0.74
CA GLU A 173 -24.82 -0.63 -0.49
C GLU A 173 -26.19 -1.29 -0.61
N THR A 174 -27.20 -0.45 -0.81
CA THR A 174 -28.58 -0.86 -1.08
C THR A 174 -29.03 -0.25 -2.40
N ALA A 175 -30.22 -0.63 -2.88
CA ALA A 175 -30.78 -0.03 -4.09
C ALA A 175 -30.98 1.50 -3.97
N GLU A 176 -31.14 2.03 -2.76
CA GLU A 176 -31.45 3.45 -2.52
C GLU A 176 -30.25 4.26 -2.04
N THR A 177 -29.37 3.64 -1.24
CA THR A 177 -28.31 4.34 -0.52
C THR A 177 -26.97 3.62 -0.57
N VAL A 178 -25.90 4.40 -0.58
CA VAL A 178 -24.51 3.95 -0.46
C VAL A 178 -23.92 4.60 0.78
N LYS A 179 -23.42 3.78 1.70
CA LYS A 179 -22.71 4.21 2.89
C LYS A 179 -21.20 4.11 2.65
N ILE A 180 -20.53 5.26 2.62
CA ILE A 180 -19.10 5.36 2.42
C ILE A 180 -18.40 5.80 3.71
N TYR A 181 -17.33 5.10 4.07
CA TYR A 181 -16.44 5.47 5.18
C TYR A 181 -15.26 6.25 4.61
N LEU A 182 -15.10 7.51 5.02
CA LEU A 182 -14.02 8.36 4.56
C LEU A 182 -12.72 8.07 5.36
N PRO A 183 -11.54 8.32 4.79
CA PRO A 183 -10.27 8.20 5.51
C PRO A 183 -10.17 9.08 6.77
N THR A 184 -11.00 10.13 6.86
CA THR A 184 -11.13 10.98 8.06
C THR A 184 -11.79 10.27 9.24
N GLY A 185 -12.35 9.08 9.05
CA GLY A 185 -13.15 8.36 10.04
C GLY A 185 -14.66 8.68 9.97
N GLU A 186 -15.06 9.60 9.09
CA GLU A 186 -16.46 9.98 8.92
C GLU A 186 -17.23 8.96 8.09
N GLN A 187 -18.45 8.64 8.54
CA GLN A 187 -19.41 7.87 7.74
C GLN A 187 -20.37 8.82 7.03
N VAL A 188 -20.39 8.74 5.69
CA VAL A 188 -21.31 9.52 4.86
C VAL A 188 -22.29 8.57 4.18
N VAL A 189 -23.58 8.91 4.25
CA VAL A 189 -24.62 8.21 3.50
C VAL A 189 -25.02 9.10 2.32
N VAL A 190 -24.98 8.54 1.12
CA VAL A 190 -25.44 9.21 -0.10
C VAL A 190 -26.54 8.39 -0.77
N ARG A 191 -27.44 9.04 -1.48
CA ARG A 191 -28.41 8.33 -2.32
C ARG A 191 -27.71 7.80 -3.56
N ALA A 192 -27.97 6.55 -3.92
CA ALA A 192 -27.40 5.93 -5.12
C ALA A 192 -27.75 6.74 -6.39
N ALA A 193 -28.97 7.30 -6.43
CA ALA A 193 -29.43 8.15 -7.53
C ALA A 193 -28.67 9.49 -7.68
N ASP A 194 -27.92 9.93 -6.66
CA ASP A 194 -27.15 11.18 -6.70
C ASP A 194 -25.70 10.98 -7.17
N ILE A 195 -25.28 9.74 -7.40
CA ILE A 195 -23.94 9.40 -7.89
C ILE A 195 -23.92 9.62 -9.42
N LEU A 196 -23.03 10.50 -9.90
CA LEU A 196 -22.77 10.71 -11.33
C LEU A 196 -21.80 9.67 -11.89
N LYS A 197 -20.73 9.40 -11.13
CA LYS A 197 -19.68 8.48 -11.54
C LYS A 197 -19.11 7.81 -10.30
N ARG A 198 -18.89 6.50 -10.41
CA ARG A 198 -18.17 5.68 -9.45
C ARG A 198 -16.90 5.15 -10.12
N ASP A 199 -15.81 5.19 -9.38
CA ASP A 199 -14.51 4.64 -9.79
C ASP A 199 -13.96 3.83 -8.63
N ASP A 200 -13.98 2.51 -8.77
CA ASP A 200 -13.49 1.59 -7.75
C ASP A 200 -12.03 1.24 -8.04
N ALA A 201 -11.19 1.33 -7.02
CA ALA A 201 -9.78 0.98 -7.12
C ALA A 201 -9.65 -0.50 -7.51
N LYS A 202 -8.86 -0.76 -8.54
CA LYS A 202 -8.54 -2.12 -9.00
C LYS A 202 -7.50 -2.82 -8.12
N ASN A 203 -6.81 -2.03 -7.30
CA ASN A 203 -5.71 -2.45 -6.47
C ASN A 203 -6.05 -2.20 -5.01
N SER A 204 -5.46 -3.00 -4.12
CA SER A 204 -5.57 -2.85 -2.68
C SER A 204 -4.92 -1.55 -2.20
N GLY A 205 -5.51 -0.97 -1.14
CA GLY A 205 -4.90 0.14 -0.41
C GLY A 205 -3.72 -0.28 0.47
N MET A 206 -3.49 -1.58 0.64
CA MET A 206 -2.30 -2.06 1.33
C MET A 206 -1.07 -1.97 0.41
N PRO A 207 0.09 -1.47 0.90
CA PRO A 207 1.29 -1.35 0.08
C PRO A 207 1.77 -2.69 -0.49
N SER A 208 1.96 -2.79 -1.80
CA SER A 208 2.53 -3.96 -2.46
C SER A 208 4.06 -4.04 -2.35
N SER A 209 4.67 -3.04 -1.73
CA SER A 209 6.11 -2.91 -1.55
C SER A 209 6.65 -3.78 -0.42
N PHE A 210 5.79 -4.32 0.46
CA PHE A 210 6.21 -5.16 1.57
C PHE A 210 6.98 -6.43 1.13
N ILE A 211 6.73 -6.92 -0.09
CA ILE A 211 7.51 -8.01 -0.70
C ILE A 211 8.99 -7.66 -0.91
N TYR A 212 9.34 -6.37 -0.93
CA TYR A 212 10.70 -5.86 -1.09
C TYR A 212 11.27 -5.28 0.21
N SER A 213 10.42 -4.89 1.17
CA SER A 213 10.83 -4.18 2.38
C SER A 213 10.83 -5.04 3.66
N LEU A 214 10.13 -6.18 3.65
CA LEU A 214 10.10 -7.15 4.75
C LEU A 214 10.78 -8.43 4.29
N SER A 215 11.66 -9.01 5.09
CA SER A 215 12.25 -10.33 4.84
C SER A 215 11.27 -11.47 5.13
N ASP A 216 11.58 -12.68 4.68
CA ASP A 216 10.78 -13.89 4.97
C ASP A 216 10.56 -14.08 6.49
N LYS A 217 11.57 -13.77 7.30
CA LYS A 217 11.50 -13.81 8.78
C LYS A 217 10.60 -12.73 9.34
N ASP A 218 10.69 -11.51 8.81
CA ASP A 218 9.84 -10.39 9.25
C ASP A 218 8.36 -10.68 9.01
N VAL A 219 8.04 -11.24 7.84
CA VAL A 219 6.67 -11.60 7.47
C VAL A 219 6.16 -12.74 8.36
N ALA A 220 7.00 -13.73 8.66
CA ALA A 220 6.66 -14.80 9.59
C ALA A 220 6.40 -14.26 11.01
N ASP A 221 7.27 -13.40 11.53
CA ASP A 221 7.16 -12.79 12.85
C ASP A 221 5.89 -11.94 12.97
N LEU A 222 5.67 -11.07 11.99
CA LEU A 222 4.48 -10.23 11.87
C LEU A 222 3.21 -11.08 11.82
N THR A 223 3.22 -12.14 11.01
CA THR A 223 2.09 -13.07 10.90
C THR A 223 1.84 -13.78 12.22
N ALA A 224 2.88 -14.29 12.89
CA ALA A 224 2.74 -14.95 14.18
C ALA A 224 2.13 -14.04 15.24
N TRP A 225 2.52 -12.76 15.25
CA TRP A 225 1.91 -11.78 16.13
C TRP A 225 0.44 -11.51 15.77
N ILE A 226 0.13 -11.23 14.51
CA ILE A 226 -1.25 -11.00 14.03
C ILE A 226 -2.16 -12.19 14.38
N MET A 227 -1.67 -13.42 14.20
CA MET A 227 -2.41 -14.64 14.50
C MET A 227 -2.58 -14.92 16.00
N SER A 228 -1.83 -14.23 16.85
CA SER A 228 -1.97 -14.29 18.32
C SER A 228 -3.02 -13.33 18.88
N LEU A 229 -3.53 -12.40 18.05
CA LEU A 229 -4.53 -11.41 18.47
C LEU A 229 -5.85 -12.10 18.80
N GLN A 230 -6.45 -11.69 19.92
CA GLN A 230 -7.73 -12.17 20.42
C GLN A 230 -8.91 -11.39 19.84
#